data_AF-A0AAV9VBV6-F1
#
_entry.id   AF-A0AAV9VBV6-F1
#
_cell.length_a   1.000
_cell.length_b   1.000
_cell.length_c   1.000
_cell.angle_alpha   90.00
_cell.angle_beta   90.00
_cell.angle_gamma   90.00
#
_symmetry.space_group_name_H-M   'P 1'
#
loop_
_entity.id
_entity.type
_entity.pdbx_description
1 polymer ?
#
loop_
_entity_poly.entity_id
_entity_poly.type
_entity_poly.pdbx_seq_one_letter_code
_entity_poly.pdbx_strand_id
1 'polypeptide(L)'
;MHFSIVAVATALMSAVAAAPLDNPNWPGVLLKRQAPGTPLYNCHDNCGQAVAGSRKPAPGFCSSPAFLHNYANCIQCSGPDNNNIWHYYSGTLVAAVTTNCTAYGFPTTPDSGVQPPVGPAIPDGGVWP
;
A
#
# COMPACT_ATOMS: atom_id res chain seq x y z
N MET A 1 -30.76 48.33 10.42
CA MET A 1 -31.42 47.10 10.86
C MET A 1 -30.38 46.00 10.87
N HIS A 2 -29.84 45.69 12.05
CA HIS A 2 -28.97 44.54 12.27
C HIS A 2 -29.81 43.27 12.30
N PHE A 3 -29.37 42.18 11.67
CA PHE A 3 -29.50 40.84 12.24
C PHE A 3 -28.34 39.97 11.74
N SER A 4 -27.45 39.63 12.68
CA SER A 4 -26.41 38.62 12.56
C SER A 4 -27.04 37.25 12.33
N ILE A 5 -26.46 36.45 11.43
CA ILE A 5 -26.73 35.01 11.35
C ILE A 5 -25.46 34.29 11.81
N VAL A 6 -25.64 33.51 12.87
CA VAL A 6 -24.66 32.72 13.60
C VAL A 6 -23.97 31.71 12.67
N ALA A 7 -22.64 31.74 12.63
CA ALA A 7 -21.85 30.69 12.00
C ALA A 7 -21.88 29.44 12.90
N VAL A 8 -22.65 28.43 12.50
CA VAL A 8 -22.63 27.11 13.13
C VAL A 8 -21.38 26.37 12.64
N ALA A 9 -20.32 26.41 13.44
CA ALA A 9 -19.13 25.58 13.22
C ALA A 9 -19.39 24.16 13.75
N THR A 10 -19.79 23.26 12.86
CA THR A 10 -19.84 21.82 13.16
C THR A 10 -18.42 21.26 13.18
N ALA A 11 -17.86 21.08 14.38
CA ALA A 11 -16.65 20.30 14.57
C ALA A 11 -16.95 18.83 14.24
N LEU A 12 -16.55 18.39 13.05
CA LEU A 12 -16.47 16.97 12.70
C LEU A 12 -15.36 16.33 13.54
N MET A 13 -15.73 15.73 14.66
CA MET A 13 -14.82 14.85 15.40
C MET A 13 -14.56 13.63 14.51
N SER A 14 -13.36 13.55 13.93
CA SER A 14 -12.89 12.33 13.27
C SER A 14 -12.86 11.21 14.32
N ALA A 15 -13.72 10.22 14.17
CA ALA A 15 -13.64 9.00 14.95
C ALA A 15 -12.29 8.33 14.64
N VAL A 16 -11.34 8.42 15.57
CA VAL A 16 -10.12 7.62 15.52
C VAL A 16 -10.58 6.18 15.69
N ALA A 17 -10.39 5.34 14.68
CA ALA A 17 -10.71 3.92 14.79
C ALA A 17 -9.93 3.35 15.98
N ALA A 18 -10.63 2.94 17.03
CA ALA A 18 -10.02 2.30 18.18
C ALA A 18 -9.38 0.99 17.71
N ALA A 19 -8.05 0.87 17.86
CA ALA A 19 -7.42 -0.43 17.83
C ALA A 19 -8.06 -1.31 18.92
N PRO A 20 -8.20 -2.63 18.71
CA PRO A 20 -8.75 -3.51 19.73
C PRO A 20 -7.74 -3.64 20.87
N LEU A 21 -7.81 -2.75 21.85
CA LEU A 21 -7.01 -2.78 23.08
C LEU A 21 -7.35 -4.00 23.95
N ASP A 22 -8.42 -4.72 23.61
CA ASP A 22 -8.93 -5.90 24.31
C ASP A 22 -8.07 -7.15 24.10
N ASN A 23 -7.12 -7.12 23.15
CA ASN A 23 -6.14 -8.18 22.96
C ASN A 23 -4.84 -7.82 23.69
N PRO A 24 -4.51 -8.45 24.84
CA PRO A 24 -3.27 -8.16 25.56
C PRO A 24 -2.01 -8.50 24.76
N ASN A 25 -2.12 -9.29 23.69
CA ASN A 25 -1.03 -9.61 22.77
C ASN A 25 -0.99 -8.68 21.54
N TRP A 26 -1.80 -7.62 21.49
CA TRP A 26 -1.78 -6.67 20.36
C TRP A 26 -0.39 -6.08 20.07
N PRO A 27 0.50 -5.79 21.06
CA PRO A 27 1.83 -5.27 20.76
C PRO A 27 2.69 -6.33 20.04
N GLY A 28 2.59 -7.59 20.45
CA GLY A 28 3.28 -8.71 19.80
C GLY A 28 2.78 -8.96 18.38
N VAL A 29 1.47 -8.77 18.13
CA VAL A 29 0.88 -8.86 16.79
C VAL A 29 1.37 -7.72 15.90
N LEU A 30 1.48 -6.49 16.43
CA LEU A 30 2.05 -5.37 15.69
C LEU A 30 3.54 -5.56 15.39
N LEU A 31 4.34 -5.97 16.38
CA LEU A 31 5.76 -6.22 16.19
C LEU A 31 6.01 -7.31 15.13
N LYS A 32 5.16 -8.34 15.06
CA LYS A 32 5.22 -9.35 13.99
C LYS A 32 4.93 -8.77 12.60
N ARG A 33 4.11 -7.72 12.50
CA ARG A 33 3.87 -6.97 11.25
C ARG A 33 4.99 -5.99 10.93
N GLN A 34 5.74 -5.57 11.95
CA GLN A 34 6.88 -4.66 11.86
C GLN A 34 8.21 -5.43 11.95
N ALA A 35 8.38 -6.49 11.16
CA ALA A 35 9.64 -7.24 11.11
C ALA A 35 10.49 -6.89 9.86
N PRO A 36 11.06 -5.66 9.76
CA PRO A 36 11.97 -5.27 8.68
C PRO A 36 13.03 -6.32 8.36
N GLY A 37 13.29 -6.49 7.06
CA GLY A 37 14.30 -7.43 6.57
C GLY A 37 13.83 -8.88 6.48
N THR A 38 12.63 -9.23 6.95
CA THR A 38 12.04 -10.54 6.67
C THR A 38 11.45 -10.60 5.26
N PRO A 39 11.43 -11.77 4.59
CA PRO A 39 10.82 -11.92 3.26
C PRO A 39 9.35 -11.44 3.20
N LEU A 40 8.55 -11.78 4.21
CA LEU A 40 7.15 -11.36 4.28
C LEU A 40 7.02 -9.85 4.46
N TYR A 41 7.83 -9.24 5.33
CA TYR A 41 7.82 -7.79 5.51
C TYR A 41 8.21 -7.09 4.21
N ASN A 42 9.29 -7.51 3.56
CA ASN A 42 9.72 -6.90 2.30
C ASN A 42 8.64 -7.00 1.24
N CYS A 43 7.94 -8.14 1.14
CA CYS A 43 6.84 -8.29 0.21
C CYS A 43 5.69 -7.30 0.49
N HIS A 44 5.26 -7.23 1.75
CA HIS A 44 4.24 -6.29 2.21
C HIS A 44 4.63 -4.83 1.95
N ASP A 45 5.88 -4.46 2.23
CA ASP A 45 6.39 -3.10 2.05
C ASP A 45 6.49 -2.74 0.56
N ASN A 46 6.97 -3.63 -0.32
CA ASN A 46 6.98 -3.38 -1.76
C ASN A 46 5.56 -3.15 -2.30
N CYS A 47 4.59 -3.99 -1.93
CA CYS A 47 3.20 -3.79 -2.33
C CYS A 47 2.61 -2.48 -1.78
N GLY A 48 2.93 -2.13 -0.53
CA GLY A 48 2.49 -0.89 0.11
C GLY A 48 3.08 0.36 -0.57
N GLN A 49 4.38 0.36 -0.85
CA GLN A 49 5.05 1.46 -1.55
C GLN A 49 4.58 1.56 -3.01
N ALA A 50 4.28 0.45 -3.69
CA ALA A 50 3.68 0.49 -5.02
C ALA A 50 2.31 1.19 -4.99
N VAL A 51 1.46 0.90 -4.00
CA VAL A 51 0.18 1.60 -3.81
C VAL A 51 0.39 3.08 -3.52
N ALA A 52 1.40 3.43 -2.71
CA ALA A 52 1.70 4.82 -2.43
C ALA A 52 2.20 5.56 -3.69
N GLY A 53 3.08 4.93 -4.47
CA GLY A 53 3.56 5.41 -5.76
C GLY A 53 2.44 5.61 -6.77
N SER A 54 1.48 4.68 -6.84
CA SER A 54 0.34 4.76 -7.77
C SER A 54 -0.63 5.91 -7.48
N ARG A 55 -0.51 6.57 -6.32
CA ARG A 55 -1.31 7.78 -5.96
C ARG A 55 -0.67 9.07 -6.48
N LYS A 56 0.55 9.02 -6.99
CA LYS A 56 1.20 10.17 -7.63
C LYS A 56 0.53 10.48 -8.98
N PRO A 57 0.64 11.72 -9.48
CA PRO A 57 0.03 12.09 -10.76
C PRO A 57 0.45 11.17 -11.92
N ALA A 58 -0.54 10.71 -12.68
CA ALA A 58 -0.33 10.02 -13.94
C ALA A 58 0.09 11.01 -15.06
N PRO A 59 0.83 10.55 -16.10
CA PRO A 59 1.39 9.20 -16.25
C PRO A 59 2.74 9.01 -15.55
N GLY A 60 3.24 10.02 -14.83
CA GLY A 60 4.62 10.05 -14.32
C GLY A 60 4.98 8.91 -13.38
N PHE A 61 4.03 8.37 -12.61
CA PHE A 61 4.31 7.20 -11.76
C PHE A 61 4.56 5.92 -12.56
N CYS A 62 4.00 5.78 -13.77
CA CYS A 62 4.13 4.58 -14.59
C CYS A 62 5.58 4.30 -15.03
N SER A 63 6.43 5.34 -15.07
CA SER A 63 7.86 5.23 -15.36
C SER A 63 8.75 5.57 -14.17
N SER A 64 8.17 5.78 -12.98
CA SER A 64 8.92 6.04 -11.75
C SER A 64 9.79 4.82 -11.40
N PRO A 65 11.12 4.98 -11.22
CA PRO A 65 11.98 3.86 -10.85
C PRO A 65 11.54 3.18 -9.55
N ALA A 66 11.05 3.95 -8.58
CA ALA A 66 10.54 3.41 -7.32
C ALA A 66 9.27 2.59 -7.54
N PHE A 67 8.31 3.09 -8.33
CA PHE A 67 7.09 2.37 -8.63
C PHE A 67 7.38 1.08 -9.38
N LEU A 68 8.22 1.14 -10.42
CA LEU A 68 8.61 -0.03 -11.22
C LEU A 68 9.26 -1.12 -10.36
N HIS A 69 10.21 -0.75 -9.49
CA HIS A 69 10.85 -1.68 -8.56
C HIS A 69 9.84 -2.32 -7.59
N ASN A 70 9.06 -1.47 -6.92
CA ASN A 70 8.11 -1.92 -5.89
C ASN A 70 6.99 -2.78 -6.48
N TYR A 71 6.46 -2.39 -7.64
CA TYR A 71 5.41 -3.14 -8.33
C TYR A 71 5.92 -4.50 -8.80
N ALA A 72 7.11 -4.55 -9.43
CA ALA A 72 7.71 -5.80 -9.88
C ALA A 72 7.93 -6.77 -8.72
N ASN A 73 8.51 -6.30 -7.63
CA ASN A 73 8.70 -7.11 -6.42
C ASN A 73 7.37 -7.57 -5.83
N CYS A 74 6.35 -6.70 -5.80
CA CYS A 74 5.01 -7.06 -5.32
C CYS A 74 4.40 -8.20 -6.16
N ILE A 75 4.46 -8.11 -7.49
CA ILE A 75 3.96 -9.16 -8.39
C ILE A 75 4.71 -10.48 -8.18
N GLN A 76 6.03 -10.42 -8.02
CA GLN A 76 6.85 -11.60 -7.75
C GLN A 76 6.44 -12.28 -6.43
N CYS A 77 6.32 -11.54 -5.34
CA CYS A 77 6.24 -12.15 -4.02
C CYS A 77 4.83 -12.34 -3.46
N SER A 78 3.78 -11.77 -4.07
CA SER A 78 2.46 -11.67 -3.41
C SER A 78 1.49 -12.80 -3.73
N GLY A 79 1.87 -13.71 -4.63
CA GLY A 79 1.05 -14.82 -5.10
C GLY A 79 0.66 -15.85 -4.03
N PRO A 80 -0.27 -16.76 -4.34
CA PRO A 80 -0.81 -17.73 -3.40
C PRO A 80 0.24 -18.66 -2.80
N ASP A 81 1.29 -18.95 -3.56
CA ASP A 81 2.41 -19.80 -3.14
C ASP A 81 3.45 -19.05 -2.26
N ASN A 82 3.27 -17.73 -2.06
CA ASN A 82 4.24 -16.83 -1.44
C ASN A 82 3.60 -15.97 -0.32
N ASN A 83 2.84 -16.60 0.58
CA ASN A 83 2.06 -15.98 1.66
C ASN A 83 0.72 -15.35 1.23
N ASN A 84 0.39 -15.37 -0.07
CA ASN A 84 -0.90 -15.00 -0.60
C ASN A 84 -1.39 -13.64 -0.10
N ILE A 85 -0.64 -12.55 -0.35
CA ILE A 85 -1.01 -11.21 0.11
C ILE A 85 -1.58 -10.31 -0.99
N TRP A 86 -1.56 -10.77 -2.25
CA TRP A 86 -1.99 -9.97 -3.40
C TRP A 86 -3.41 -9.43 -3.26
N HIS A 87 -4.33 -10.20 -2.67
CA HIS A 87 -5.73 -9.82 -2.49
C HIS A 87 -5.93 -8.56 -1.65
N TYR A 88 -4.94 -8.18 -0.81
CA TYR A 88 -4.99 -6.92 -0.07
C TYR A 88 -4.66 -5.68 -0.93
N TYR A 89 -3.94 -5.85 -2.04
CA TYR A 89 -3.39 -4.74 -2.83
C TYR A 89 -3.97 -4.66 -4.24
N SER A 90 -4.38 -5.80 -4.79
CA SER A 90 -4.74 -5.98 -6.20
C SER A 90 -5.79 -4.98 -6.68
N GLY A 91 -6.85 -4.73 -5.89
CA GLY A 91 -7.91 -3.80 -6.27
C GLY A 91 -7.41 -2.38 -6.57
N THR A 92 -6.44 -1.88 -5.80
CA THR A 92 -5.86 -0.55 -6.04
C THR A 92 -4.86 -0.58 -7.18
N LEU A 93 -3.94 -1.55 -7.17
CA LEU A 93 -2.84 -1.62 -8.12
C LEU A 93 -3.32 -1.93 -9.54
N VAL A 94 -4.22 -2.92 -9.71
CA VAL A 94 -4.80 -3.28 -11.01
C VAL A 94 -5.56 -2.09 -11.59
N ALA A 95 -6.41 -1.43 -10.80
CA ALA A 95 -7.16 -0.26 -11.27
C ALA A 95 -6.20 0.87 -11.70
N ALA A 96 -5.16 1.15 -10.91
CA ALA A 96 -4.19 2.19 -11.22
C ALA A 96 -3.44 1.92 -12.54
N VAL A 97 -2.88 0.73 -12.73
CA VAL A 97 -2.06 0.42 -13.91
C VAL A 97 -2.89 0.22 -15.18
N THR A 98 -4.08 -0.36 -15.08
CA THR A 98 -4.97 -0.55 -16.25
C THR A 98 -5.60 0.75 -16.74
N THR A 99 -5.79 1.73 -15.84
CA THR A 99 -6.35 3.04 -16.18
C THR A 99 -5.29 4.01 -16.70
N ASN A 100 -4.09 4.01 -16.08
CA ASN A 100 -3.10 5.08 -16.30
C ASN A 100 -1.83 4.62 -17.01
N CYS A 101 -1.51 3.32 -16.99
CA CYS A 101 -0.24 2.77 -17.43
C CYS A 101 -0.36 1.74 -18.54
N THR A 102 -1.46 1.74 -19.31
CA THR A 102 -1.73 0.75 -20.37
C THR A 102 -0.59 0.63 -21.38
N ALA A 103 0.09 1.73 -21.70
CA ALA A 103 1.23 1.75 -22.62
C ALA A 103 2.48 0.99 -22.10
N TYR A 104 2.54 0.69 -20.81
CA TYR A 104 3.68 0.02 -20.16
C TYR A 104 3.46 -1.48 -19.95
N GLY A 105 2.23 -1.98 -20.08
CA GLY A 105 1.95 -3.42 -20.06
C GLY A 105 2.19 -4.11 -18.70
N PHE A 106 1.83 -3.47 -17.59
CA PHE A 106 2.00 -4.05 -16.26
C PHE A 106 1.22 -5.37 -16.07
N PRO A 107 1.84 -6.43 -15.50
CA PRO A 107 1.13 -7.66 -15.16
C PRO A 107 0.14 -7.41 -14.01
N THR A 108 -1.04 -8.04 -14.06
CA THR A 108 -2.11 -7.89 -13.05
C THR A 108 -2.33 -9.15 -12.22
N THR A 109 -1.50 -10.17 -12.45
CA THR A 109 -1.50 -11.46 -11.75
C THR A 109 -0.11 -11.70 -11.19
N PRO A 110 0.03 -12.11 -9.92
CA PRO A 110 1.32 -12.48 -9.34
C PRO A 110 1.99 -13.65 -10.06
N ASP A 111 3.30 -13.75 -9.89
CA ASP A 111 4.06 -14.90 -10.38
C ASP A 111 3.59 -16.19 -9.67
N SER A 112 3.53 -17.28 -10.43
CA SER A 112 3.11 -18.60 -9.92
C SER A 112 4.29 -19.37 -9.33
N GLY A 113 4.02 -20.31 -8.43
CA GLY A 113 5.03 -21.12 -7.76
C GLY A 113 5.76 -20.37 -6.64
N VAL A 114 6.61 -21.10 -5.91
CA VAL A 114 7.43 -20.52 -4.84
C VAL A 114 8.51 -19.63 -5.47
N GLN A 115 8.51 -18.36 -5.08
CA GLN A 115 9.41 -17.33 -5.59
C GLN A 115 10.52 -17.05 -4.58
N PRO A 116 11.72 -16.63 -5.04
CA PRO A 116 12.77 -16.21 -4.13
C PRO A 116 12.35 -14.94 -3.36
N PRO A 117 12.84 -14.75 -2.12
CA PRO A 117 12.61 -13.54 -1.35
C PRO A 117 13.00 -12.27 -2.12
N VAL A 118 12.13 -11.25 -2.05
CA VAL A 118 12.42 -9.93 -2.63
C VAL A 118 13.18 -9.04 -1.65
N GLY A 119 13.95 -8.11 -2.20
CA GLY A 119 14.66 -7.08 -1.45
C GLY A 119 13.71 -6.04 -0.83
N PRO A 120 14.25 -5.10 -0.03
CA PRO A 120 13.46 -4.02 0.55
C PRO A 120 12.84 -3.13 -0.54
N ALA A 121 11.74 -2.46 -0.18
CA ALA A 121 11.07 -1.50 -1.04
C ALA A 121 11.91 -0.23 -1.20
N ILE A 122 11.71 0.47 -2.32
CA ILE A 122 12.17 1.85 -2.48
C ILE A 122 11.06 2.77 -1.94
N PRO A 123 11.34 3.68 -1.00
CA PRO A 123 10.32 4.60 -0.50
C PRO A 123 9.70 5.42 -1.64
N ASP A 124 8.41 5.22 -1.89
CA ASP A 124 7.66 5.88 -2.98
C ASP A 124 6.46 6.68 -2.44
N GLY A 125 6.17 6.57 -1.13
CA GLY A 125 5.06 7.22 -0.44
C GLY A 125 5.41 8.37 0.52
N GLY A 126 6.65 8.87 0.51
CA GLY A 126 7.11 9.83 1.51
C GLY A 126 7.23 9.23 2.91
N VAL A 127 7.95 9.92 3.80
CA VAL A 127 8.03 9.56 5.22
C VAL A 127 6.61 9.68 5.77
N TRP A 128 6.01 8.57 6.22
CA TRP A 128 4.82 8.65 7.06
C TRP A 128 5.19 9.47 8.30
N PRO A 129 4.45 10.54 8.65
CA PRO A 129 4.71 11.27 9.90
C PRO A 129 4.57 10.37 11.12
#